data_AF-A0A0C3SBE0-F1
#
_entry.id   AF-A0A0C3SBE0-F1
#
_cell.length_a   1.000
_cell.length_b   1.000
_cell.length_c   1.000
_cell.angle_alpha   90.00
_cell.angle_beta   90.00
_cell.angle_gamma   90.00
#
_symmetry.space_group_name_H-M   'P 1'
#
loop_
_entity.id
_entity.type
_entity.pdbx_description
1 polymer ?
#
loop_
_entity_poly.entity_id
_entity_poly.type
_entity_poly.pdbx_seq_one_letter_code
_entity_poly.pdbx_strand_id
1 'polypeptide(L)'
;MECPICWDSLVSASTPTVSIPCGHLFHEKCLHPYMVQRAETGLPDCPTCREPIKLITGQQLARIPRELHELCHTAVRRVYVGSRETEADATAKELDYLYARVAQLQDGVQHAREKEESAEGRIAAIMGLWKTEQVRVAELQRRLQQAVLAQQTTQGLKPELRPSAPRRVADGPDQWRQLEDQMLMQAAAQLSTSWGPPPPAPPPPAQRPWDYHGQLAPPQTAGAETHAALHASPAASVAVVTHPYQPVLPSGGSPSGSAPPPPPPPQMQMMHAVPHPYASPSPAAPPEMLAAPYGAAAPPAHAQASGSGASSRTRHLAGFARERALENARLQQQQRWAQNQRVLVAYRQQHDAAMARVRQHPPQQHSYPQAAPPGQPWPST
;
A
#
# COMPACT_ATOMS: atom_id res chain seq x y z
N MET A 1 -2.08 27.12 -40.49
CA MET A 1 -3.27 27.40 -41.32
C MET A 1 -3.97 28.61 -40.74
N GLU A 2 -4.36 29.56 -41.59
CA GLU A 2 -4.96 30.84 -41.18
C GLU A 2 -6.44 30.88 -41.59
N CYS A 3 -7.25 31.61 -40.85
CA CYS A 3 -8.67 31.82 -41.16
C CYS A 3 -8.80 32.80 -42.33
N PRO A 4 -9.45 32.44 -43.44
CA PRO A 4 -9.54 33.33 -44.61
C PRO A 4 -10.29 34.65 -44.37
N ILE A 5 -11.08 34.75 -43.30
CA ILE A 5 -11.90 35.94 -42.99
C ILE A 5 -11.10 36.97 -42.19
N CYS A 6 -10.43 36.56 -41.10
CA CYS A 6 -9.70 37.48 -40.22
C CYS A 6 -8.17 37.36 -40.33
N TRP A 7 -7.68 36.33 -41.02
CA TRP A 7 -6.26 36.05 -41.28
C TRP A 7 -5.46 35.66 -40.02
N ASP A 8 -6.14 35.43 -38.90
CA ASP A 8 -5.54 34.88 -37.69
C ASP A 8 -5.35 33.36 -37.79
N SER A 9 -4.45 32.82 -36.97
CA SER A 9 -4.24 31.38 -36.83
C SER A 9 -5.50 30.62 -36.41
N LEU A 10 -5.82 29.52 -37.09
CA LEU A 10 -6.92 28.61 -36.75
C LEU A 10 -6.65 27.77 -35.48
N VAL A 11 -5.42 27.83 -34.93
CA VAL A 11 -5.00 27.07 -33.74
C VAL A 11 -5.15 27.92 -32.46
N SER A 12 -5.86 29.05 -32.52
CA SER A 12 -6.01 29.91 -31.35
C SER A 12 -6.91 29.25 -30.28
N ALA A 13 -6.44 29.25 -29.03
CA ALA A 13 -7.19 28.69 -27.90
C ALA A 13 -8.50 29.44 -27.59
N SER A 14 -8.65 30.67 -28.09
CA SER A 14 -9.77 31.54 -27.76
C SER A 14 -11.02 31.30 -28.61
N THR A 15 -10.88 30.69 -29.79
CA THR A 15 -12.02 30.52 -30.70
C THR A 15 -11.99 29.18 -31.42
N PRO A 16 -13.06 28.37 -31.31
CA PRO A 16 -13.12 27.07 -31.97
C PRO A 16 -13.07 27.23 -33.49
N THR A 17 -12.34 26.32 -34.13
CA THR A 17 -12.31 26.17 -35.58
C THR A 17 -13.46 25.29 -36.04
N VAL A 18 -14.10 25.69 -37.14
CA VAL A 18 -15.23 24.98 -37.74
C VAL A 18 -14.96 24.70 -39.22
N SER A 19 -15.40 23.54 -39.70
CA SER A 19 -15.43 23.15 -41.10
C SER A 19 -16.85 23.23 -41.66
N ILE A 20 -17.00 23.82 -42.84
CA ILE A 20 -18.23 23.76 -43.64
C ILE A 20 -18.21 22.55 -44.60
N PRO A 21 -19.32 22.20 -45.28
CA PRO A 21 -19.39 20.95 -46.06
C PRO A 21 -18.39 20.85 -47.21
N CYS A 22 -17.96 22.00 -47.76
CA CYS A 22 -16.93 22.05 -48.78
C CYS A 22 -15.50 21.83 -48.24
N GLY A 23 -15.34 21.60 -46.92
CA GLY A 23 -14.06 21.30 -46.26
C GLY A 23 -13.23 22.49 -45.81
N HIS A 24 -13.61 23.73 -46.15
CA HIS A 24 -12.88 24.92 -45.71
C HIS A 24 -13.06 25.20 -44.21
N LEU A 25 -12.00 25.70 -43.57
CA LEU A 25 -11.92 25.95 -42.13
C LEU A 25 -11.96 27.44 -41.82
N PHE A 26 -12.70 27.80 -40.77
CA PHE A 26 -12.86 29.17 -40.29
C PHE A 26 -12.96 29.19 -38.77
N HIS A 27 -12.73 30.33 -38.12
CA HIS A 27 -13.18 30.48 -36.73
C HIS A 27 -14.70 30.57 -36.68
N GLU A 28 -15.32 29.96 -35.68
CA GLU A 28 -16.77 30.03 -35.46
C GLU A 28 -17.27 31.48 -35.38
N LYS A 29 -16.51 32.35 -34.68
CA LYS A 29 -16.80 33.79 -34.54
C LYS A 29 -16.75 34.57 -35.86
N CYS A 30 -16.01 34.09 -36.86
CA CYS A 30 -15.84 34.77 -38.14
C CYS A 30 -16.88 34.27 -39.15
N LEU A 31 -17.11 32.96 -39.17
CA LEU A 31 -18.05 32.33 -40.09
C LEU A 31 -19.50 32.68 -39.75
N HIS A 32 -19.88 32.67 -38.47
CA HIS A 32 -21.28 32.88 -38.08
C HIS A 32 -21.82 34.26 -38.54
N PRO A 33 -21.15 35.40 -38.27
CA PRO A 33 -21.63 36.70 -38.75
C PRO A 33 -21.69 36.78 -40.28
N TYR A 34 -20.71 36.22 -40.97
CA TYR A 34 -20.70 36.17 -42.44
C TYR A 34 -21.94 35.42 -42.97
N MET A 35 -22.27 34.26 -42.38
CA MET A 35 -23.43 33.48 -42.78
C MET A 35 -24.76 34.19 -42.51
N VAL A 36 -24.87 34.89 -41.38
CA VAL A 36 -26.06 35.69 -41.05
C VAL A 36 -26.25 36.82 -42.06
N GLN A 37 -25.20 37.59 -42.35
CA GLN A 37 -25.26 38.70 -43.31
C GLN A 37 -25.61 38.20 -44.72
N ARG A 38 -25.06 37.05 -45.15
CA ARG A 38 -25.36 36.48 -46.46
C ARG A 38 -26.79 35.95 -46.55
N ALA A 39 -27.32 35.37 -45.49
CA ALA A 39 -28.68 34.86 -45.44
C ALA A 39 -29.75 35.95 -45.69
N GLU A 40 -29.46 37.21 -45.34
CA GLU A 40 -30.33 38.35 -45.65
C GLU A 40 -30.36 38.69 -47.15
N THR A 41 -29.25 38.44 -47.85
CA THR A 41 -29.09 38.77 -49.29
C THR A 41 -29.38 37.58 -50.22
N GLY A 42 -29.55 36.37 -49.69
CA GLY A 42 -29.75 35.16 -50.48
C GLY A 42 -29.32 33.89 -49.74
N LEU A 43 -28.79 32.91 -50.48
CA LEU A 43 -28.27 31.67 -49.90
C LEU A 43 -26.86 31.91 -49.34
N PRO A 44 -26.56 31.46 -48.10
CA PRO A 44 -25.21 31.54 -47.56
C PRO A 44 -24.26 30.70 -48.40
N ASP A 45 -23.08 31.24 -48.70
CA ASP A 45 -22.05 30.60 -49.50
C ASP A 45 -20.72 30.50 -48.73
N CYS A 46 -19.80 29.65 -49.17
CA CYS A 46 -18.46 29.61 -48.62
C CYS A 46 -17.69 30.90 -48.96
N PRO A 47 -17.07 31.60 -47.98
CA PRO A 47 -16.22 32.77 -48.26
C PRO A 47 -15.05 32.50 -49.23
N THR A 48 -14.58 31.25 -49.28
CA THR A 48 -13.39 30.85 -50.05
C THR A 48 -13.75 30.33 -51.45
N CYS A 49 -14.62 29.31 -51.56
CA CYS A 49 -14.96 28.71 -52.86
C CYS A 49 -16.33 29.12 -53.41
N ARG A 50 -17.11 29.93 -52.66
CA ARG A 50 -18.48 30.35 -53.01
C ARG A 50 -19.47 29.21 -53.22
N GLU A 51 -19.15 28.00 -52.75
CA GLU A 51 -20.08 26.88 -52.80
C GLU A 51 -21.25 27.15 -51.85
N PRO A 52 -22.51 26.97 -52.30
CA PRO A 52 -23.69 27.25 -51.48
C PRO A 52 -23.75 26.31 -50.28
N ILE A 53 -23.92 26.88 -49.10
CA ILE A 53 -24.03 26.16 -47.84
C ILE A 53 -25.51 25.86 -47.59
N LYS A 54 -25.88 24.58 -47.65
CA LYS A 54 -27.24 24.13 -47.30
C LYS A 54 -27.41 24.16 -45.78
N LEU A 55 -27.87 25.30 -45.26
CA LEU A 55 -28.29 25.40 -43.86
C LEU A 55 -29.68 24.81 -43.69
N ILE A 56 -29.80 23.85 -42.78
CA ILE A 56 -31.11 23.42 -42.27
C ILE A 56 -31.61 24.54 -41.36
N THR A 57 -32.60 25.31 -41.81
CA THR A 57 -33.19 26.38 -41.00
C THR A 57 -34.09 25.81 -39.91
N GLY A 58 -34.39 26.57 -38.86
CA GLY A 58 -35.27 26.13 -37.77
C GLY A 58 -36.65 25.64 -38.25
N GLN A 59 -37.17 26.22 -39.34
CA GLN A 59 -38.41 25.76 -39.98
C GLN A 59 -38.26 24.40 -40.67
N GLN A 60 -37.08 24.08 -41.18
CA GLN A 60 -36.78 22.77 -41.76
C GLN A 60 -36.51 21.73 -40.66
N LEU A 61 -35.82 22.11 -39.57
CA LEU A 61 -35.71 21.27 -38.37
C LEU A 61 -37.09 20.89 -37.82
N ALA A 62 -38.05 21.81 -37.79
CA ALA A 62 -39.41 21.51 -37.32
C ALA A 62 -40.14 20.42 -38.12
N ARG A 63 -39.70 20.12 -39.35
CA ARG A 63 -40.24 19.05 -40.21
C ARG A 63 -39.49 17.73 -40.06
N ILE A 64 -38.35 17.73 -39.36
CA ILE A 64 -37.54 16.55 -39.12
C ILE A 64 -37.93 15.99 -37.74
N PRO A 65 -38.14 14.67 -37.59
CA PRO A 65 -38.32 14.04 -36.28
C PRO A 65 -37.15 14.37 -35.34
N ARG A 66 -37.44 14.61 -34.06
CA ARG A 66 -36.43 15.06 -33.08
C ARG A 66 -35.27 14.07 -32.93
N GLU A 67 -35.54 12.78 -33.12
CA GLU A 67 -34.56 11.70 -33.05
C GLU A 67 -33.50 11.80 -34.17
N LEU A 68 -33.84 12.46 -35.28
CA LEU A 68 -32.95 12.67 -36.42
C LEU A 68 -32.26 14.04 -36.39
N HIS A 69 -32.56 14.90 -35.40
CA HIS A 69 -31.92 16.21 -35.28
C HIS A 69 -30.41 16.10 -35.03
N GLU A 70 -29.97 15.09 -34.27
CA GLU A 70 -28.55 14.83 -34.02
C GLU A 70 -27.81 14.37 -35.28
N LEU A 71 -28.53 13.72 -36.21
CA LEU A 71 -28.01 13.26 -37.50
C LEU A 71 -28.08 14.36 -38.58
N CYS A 72 -28.94 15.36 -38.37
CA CYS A 72 -28.96 16.58 -39.15
C CYS A 72 -27.77 17.43 -38.76
N HIS A 73 -26.59 17.03 -39.23
CA HIS A 73 -25.39 17.82 -39.11
C HIS A 73 -25.71 19.24 -39.57
N THR A 74 -25.68 20.17 -38.63
CA THR A 74 -25.51 21.57 -39.00
C THR A 74 -24.31 21.60 -39.94
N ALA A 75 -24.48 22.17 -41.12
CA ALA A 75 -23.46 22.15 -42.18
C ALA A 75 -22.04 22.54 -41.68
N VAL A 76 -22.00 23.24 -40.55
CA VAL A 76 -20.82 23.66 -39.79
C VAL A 76 -20.50 22.62 -38.70
N ARG A 77 -19.37 21.90 -38.83
CA ARG A 77 -18.82 20.97 -37.83
C ARG A 77 -17.66 21.62 -37.09
N ARG A 78 -17.55 21.45 -35.77
CA ARG A 78 -16.35 21.88 -35.02
C ARG A 78 -15.19 20.93 -35.31
N VAL A 79 -14.02 21.49 -35.59
CA VAL A 79 -12.77 20.75 -35.85
C VAL A 79 -11.71 21.23 -34.87
N TYR A 80 -11.20 20.30 -34.08
CA TYR A 80 -10.08 20.56 -33.17
C TYR A 80 -8.78 20.43 -33.96
N VAL A 81 -8.25 21.57 -34.41
CA VAL A 81 -6.93 21.64 -35.05
C VAL A 81 -5.90 21.75 -33.93
N GLY A 82 -5.58 20.63 -33.28
CA GLY A 82 -4.52 20.56 -32.29
C GLY A 82 -3.15 20.80 -32.94
N SER A 83 -2.27 21.52 -32.25
CA SER A 83 -0.85 21.58 -32.60
C SER A 83 -0.24 20.21 -32.30
N ARG A 84 -0.31 19.32 -33.29
CA ARG A 84 0.06 17.90 -33.17
C ARG A 84 1.45 17.68 -32.57
N GLU A 85 2.39 18.58 -32.83
CA GLU A 85 3.77 18.44 -32.39
C GLU A 85 3.90 18.68 -30.88
N THR A 86 3.28 19.74 -30.36
CA THR A 86 3.37 20.08 -28.93
C THR A 86 2.53 19.15 -28.05
N GLU A 87 1.39 18.67 -28.55
CA GLU A 87 0.54 17.73 -27.82
C GLU A 87 1.12 16.31 -27.84
N ALA A 88 1.72 15.87 -28.95
CA ALA A 88 2.40 14.57 -29.02
C ALA A 88 3.61 14.53 -28.07
N ASP A 89 4.41 15.59 -28.03
CA ASP A 89 5.56 15.66 -27.12
C ASP A 89 5.15 15.73 -25.65
N ALA A 90 4.09 16.47 -25.33
CA ALA A 90 3.55 16.54 -23.97
C ALA A 90 2.98 15.18 -23.53
N THR A 91 2.22 14.51 -24.39
CA THR A 91 1.65 13.19 -24.10
C THR A 91 2.73 12.11 -24.02
N ALA A 92 3.79 12.17 -24.84
CA ALA A 92 4.93 11.27 -24.75
C ALA A 92 5.65 11.41 -23.40
N LYS A 93 5.94 12.65 -22.97
CA LYS A 93 6.55 12.91 -21.65
C LYS A 93 5.68 12.44 -20.49
N GLU A 94 4.37 12.63 -20.60
CA GLU A 94 3.44 12.15 -19.58
C GLU A 94 3.38 10.62 -19.54
N LEU A 95 3.41 9.94 -20.69
CA LEU A 95 3.52 8.48 -20.75
C LEU A 95 4.83 7.99 -20.12
N ASP A 96 5.97 8.60 -20.44
CA ASP A 96 7.26 8.23 -19.85
C ASP A 96 7.25 8.39 -18.32
N TYR A 97 6.69 9.49 -17.82
CA TYR A 97 6.51 9.71 -16.38
C TYR A 97 5.60 8.66 -15.74
N LEU A 98 4.47 8.33 -16.39
CA LEU A 98 3.55 7.32 -15.87
C LEU A 98 4.19 5.93 -15.85
N TYR A 99 4.96 5.56 -16.88
CA TYR A 99 5.71 4.30 -16.88
C TYR A 99 6.77 4.24 -15.79
N ALA A 100 7.54 5.32 -15.61
CA ALA A 100 8.53 5.41 -14.52
C ALA A 100 7.85 5.28 -13.15
N ARG A 101 6.68 5.89 -12.96
CA ARG A 101 5.91 5.80 -11.72
C ARG A 101 5.34 4.40 -11.49
N VAL A 102 4.88 3.73 -12.53
CA VAL A 102 4.43 2.33 -12.44
C VAL A 102 5.58 1.42 -12.01
N ALA A 103 6.78 1.59 -12.59
CA ALA A 103 7.96 0.82 -12.20
C ALA A 103 8.32 1.03 -10.72
N GLN A 104 8.36 2.29 -10.25
CA GLN A 104 8.62 2.59 -8.83
C GLN A 104 7.57 1.96 -7.89
N LEU A 105 6.30 1.96 -8.28
CA LEU A 105 5.24 1.34 -7.49
C LEU A 105 5.37 -0.19 -7.47
N GLN A 106 5.78 -0.81 -8.58
CA GLN A 106 6.03 -2.25 -8.65
C GLN A 106 7.19 -2.65 -7.73
N ASP A 107 8.29 -1.90 -7.73
CA ASP A 107 9.41 -2.11 -6.81
C ASP A 107 8.97 -1.96 -5.34
N GLY A 108 8.16 -0.95 -5.05
CA GLY A 108 7.58 -0.73 -3.72
C GLY A 108 6.70 -1.89 -3.25
N VAL A 109 5.89 -2.46 -4.15
CA VAL A 109 5.05 -3.64 -3.86
C VAL A 109 5.92 -4.88 -3.61
N GLN A 110 6.97 -5.07 -4.41
CA GLN A 110 7.88 -6.21 -4.23
C GLN A 110 8.60 -6.15 -2.89
N HIS A 111 9.14 -4.99 -2.53
CA HIS A 111 9.77 -4.77 -1.22
C HIS A 111 8.80 -4.98 -0.05
N ALA A 112 7.53 -4.58 -0.21
CA ALA A 112 6.50 -4.81 0.80
C ALA A 112 6.21 -6.31 0.99
N ARG A 113 6.15 -7.09 -0.10
CA ARG A 113 5.95 -8.55 -0.05
C ARG A 113 7.10 -9.26 0.65
N GLU A 114 8.35 -8.89 0.34
CA GLU A 114 9.53 -9.48 1.00
C GLU A 114 9.54 -9.19 2.51
N LYS A 115 9.09 -7.99 2.92
CA LYS A 115 8.92 -7.64 4.33
C LYS A 115 7.83 -8.45 5.02
N GLU A 116 6.72 -8.71 4.32
CA GLU A 116 5.61 -9.52 4.82
C GLU A 116 6.07 -10.97 5.03
N GLU A 117 6.69 -11.59 4.02
CA GLU A 117 7.25 -12.95 4.12
C GLU A 117 8.28 -13.05 5.26
N SER A 118 9.15 -12.04 5.39
CA SER A 118 10.10 -11.95 6.51
C SER A 118 9.41 -11.82 7.87
N ALA A 119 8.29 -11.08 7.95
CA ALA A 119 7.51 -10.95 9.18
C ALA A 119 6.78 -12.25 9.54
N GLU A 120 6.19 -12.93 8.57
CA GLU A 120 5.57 -14.23 8.74
C GLU A 120 6.59 -15.27 9.22
N GLY A 121 7.79 -15.29 8.65
CA GLY A 121 8.89 -16.14 9.10
C GLY A 121 9.26 -15.88 10.57
N ARG A 122 9.33 -14.61 10.99
CA ARG A 122 9.58 -14.25 12.40
C ARG A 122 8.44 -14.71 13.32
N ILE A 123 7.18 -14.51 12.91
CA ILE A 123 6.00 -14.95 13.69
C ILE A 123 6.01 -16.47 13.83
N ALA A 124 6.27 -17.21 12.75
CA ALA A 124 6.36 -18.67 12.77
C ALA A 124 7.47 -19.15 13.73
N ALA A 125 8.64 -18.50 13.72
CA ALA A 125 9.73 -18.81 14.64
C ALA A 125 9.34 -18.59 16.11
N ILE A 126 8.72 -17.46 16.43
CA ILE A 126 8.23 -17.15 17.79
C ILE A 126 7.18 -18.18 18.23
N MET A 127 6.24 -18.52 17.35
CA MET A 127 5.22 -19.54 17.63
C MET A 127 5.83 -20.93 17.86
N GLY A 128 6.91 -21.26 17.14
CA GLY A 128 7.69 -22.47 17.38
C GLY A 128 8.31 -22.51 18.78
N LEU A 129 8.99 -21.45 19.19
CA LEU A 129 9.58 -21.32 20.53
C LEU A 129 8.51 -21.44 21.63
N TRP A 130 7.39 -20.76 21.47
CA TRP A 130 6.28 -20.83 22.43
C TRP A 130 5.72 -22.24 22.57
N LYS A 131 5.53 -22.97 21.46
CA LYS A 131 5.10 -24.38 21.49
C LYS A 131 6.11 -25.26 22.24
N THR A 132 7.41 -25.08 22.02
CA THR A 132 8.44 -25.84 22.74
C THR A 132 8.41 -25.55 24.24
N GLU A 133 8.19 -24.31 24.63
CA GLU A 133 8.08 -23.93 26.05
C GLU A 133 6.80 -24.51 26.68
N GLN A 134 5.68 -24.54 25.96
CA GLN A 134 4.46 -25.19 26.45
C GLN A 134 4.68 -26.69 26.76
N VAL A 135 5.38 -27.41 25.88
CA VAL A 135 5.71 -28.82 26.11
C VAL A 135 6.59 -28.96 27.36
N ARG A 136 7.56 -28.07 27.56
CA ARG A 136 8.42 -28.06 28.75
C ARG A 136 7.62 -27.79 30.03
N VAL A 137 6.71 -26.82 30.01
CA VAL A 137 5.83 -26.52 31.15
C VAL A 137 4.94 -27.73 31.47
N ALA A 138 4.34 -28.37 30.46
CA ALA A 138 3.52 -29.56 30.65
C ALA A 138 4.31 -30.74 31.24
N GLU A 139 5.57 -30.92 30.81
CA GLU A 139 6.47 -31.93 31.37
C GLU A 139 6.80 -31.66 32.85
N LEU A 140 7.14 -30.42 33.20
CA LEU A 140 7.39 -30.04 34.59
C LEU A 140 6.15 -30.25 35.47
N GLN A 141 4.96 -29.94 34.95
CA GLN A 141 3.71 -30.16 35.67
C GLN A 141 3.43 -31.64 35.92
N ARG A 142 3.73 -32.53 34.95
CA ARG A 142 3.64 -33.98 35.15
C ARG A 142 4.62 -34.47 36.22
N ARG A 143 5.88 -33.99 36.20
CA ARG A 143 6.88 -34.34 37.22
C ARG A 143 6.45 -33.90 38.61
N LEU A 144 5.88 -32.69 38.73
CA LEU A 144 5.36 -32.19 39.99
C LEU A 144 4.22 -33.07 40.50
N GLN A 145 3.27 -33.46 39.66
CA GLN A 145 2.18 -34.37 40.03
C GLN A 145 2.71 -35.73 40.49
N GLN A 146 3.69 -36.30 39.79
CA GLN A 146 4.33 -37.56 40.20
C GLN A 146 5.03 -37.44 41.56
N ALA A 147 5.74 -36.34 41.81
CA ALA A 147 6.40 -36.09 43.09
C ALA A 147 5.39 -35.95 44.24
N VAL A 148 4.27 -35.26 44.01
CA VAL A 148 3.18 -35.14 45.00
C VAL A 148 2.59 -36.51 45.34
N LEU A 149 2.31 -37.35 44.33
CA LEU A 149 1.81 -38.70 44.55
C LEU A 149 2.82 -39.55 45.33
N ALA A 150 4.10 -39.50 44.96
CA ALA A 150 5.16 -40.20 45.68
C ALA A 150 5.23 -39.75 47.15
N GLN A 151 5.14 -38.46 47.42
CA GLN A 151 5.11 -37.93 48.78
C GLN A 151 3.92 -38.48 49.58
N GLN A 152 2.72 -38.51 49.00
CA GLN A 152 1.53 -39.09 49.64
C GLN A 152 1.73 -40.58 49.97
N THR A 153 2.32 -41.36 49.06
CA THR A 153 2.61 -42.79 49.34
C THR A 153 3.62 -42.97 50.49
N THR A 154 4.65 -42.13 50.57
CA THR A 154 5.61 -42.20 51.69
C THR A 154 5.00 -41.78 53.03
N GLN A 155 4.05 -40.83 53.04
CA GLN A 155 3.32 -40.44 54.25
C GLN A 155 2.36 -41.54 54.72
N GLY A 156 1.73 -42.25 53.79
CA GLY A 156 0.85 -43.39 54.09
C GLY A 156 1.58 -44.62 54.67
N LEU A 157 2.88 -44.78 54.39
CA LEU A 157 3.71 -45.88 54.93
C LEU A 157 4.31 -45.59 56.32
N LYS A 158 4.04 -44.41 56.90
CA LYS A 158 4.54 -44.02 58.23
C LYS A 158 3.82 -44.59 59.48
N PRO A 159 2.68 -45.33 59.45
CA PRO A 159 1.99 -45.71 60.69
C PRO A 159 2.52 -46.96 61.43
N GLU A 160 3.46 -47.75 60.89
CA GLU A 160 3.92 -48.99 61.58
C GLU A 160 5.33 -48.97 62.19
N LEU A 161 6.13 -47.93 61.95
CA LEU A 161 7.32 -47.69 62.77
C LEU A 161 6.91 -46.93 64.04
N ARG A 162 6.06 -47.56 64.85
CA ARG A 162 5.92 -47.18 66.26
C ARG A 162 7.28 -47.53 66.89
N PRO A 163 8.11 -46.55 67.29
CA PRO A 163 9.39 -46.87 67.90
C PRO A 163 9.09 -47.73 69.11
N SER A 164 9.51 -48.99 69.08
CA SER A 164 9.68 -49.77 70.30
C SER A 164 10.55 -48.90 71.20
N ALA A 165 9.99 -48.51 72.34
CA ALA A 165 10.54 -47.50 73.22
C ALA A 165 12.06 -47.68 73.35
N PRO A 166 12.87 -46.62 73.12
CA PRO A 166 14.31 -46.74 73.29
C PRO A 166 14.58 -47.17 74.74
N ARG A 167 15.22 -48.33 74.90
CA ARG A 167 15.97 -48.61 76.13
C ARG A 167 16.84 -47.39 76.38
N ARG A 168 16.67 -46.76 77.55
CA ARG A 168 17.46 -45.61 77.99
C ARG A 168 18.95 -45.98 77.92
N VAL A 169 19.62 -45.59 76.84
CA VAL A 169 21.07 -45.49 76.82
C VAL A 169 21.38 -44.10 77.35
N ALA A 170 22.06 -44.06 78.48
CA ALA A 170 22.27 -42.87 79.31
C ALA A 170 23.39 -41.96 78.77
N ASP A 171 23.65 -41.98 77.45
CA ASP A 171 24.70 -41.19 76.84
C ASP A 171 24.10 -40.06 76.00
N GLY A 172 24.02 -38.89 76.64
CA GLY A 172 24.33 -37.59 76.04
C GLY A 172 23.41 -37.02 74.94
N PRO A 173 22.57 -36.00 75.23
CA PRO A 173 21.91 -35.18 74.19
C PRO A 173 22.86 -34.47 73.20
N ASP A 174 24.17 -34.53 73.44
CA ASP A 174 25.20 -33.88 72.62
C ASP A 174 25.55 -34.67 71.34
N GLN A 175 25.40 -36.00 71.31
CA GLN A 175 25.70 -36.77 70.10
C GLN A 175 24.71 -36.50 68.96
N TRP A 176 23.44 -36.27 69.29
CA TRP A 176 22.43 -35.94 68.28
C TRP A 176 22.67 -34.57 67.65
N ARG A 177 23.06 -33.57 68.46
CA ARG A 177 23.43 -32.24 67.94
C ARG A 177 24.66 -32.31 67.04
N GLN A 178 25.67 -33.10 67.41
CA GLN A 178 26.84 -33.29 66.56
C GLN A 178 26.51 -33.97 65.22
N LEU A 179 25.58 -34.93 65.21
CA LEU A 179 25.13 -35.56 63.97
C LEU A 179 24.33 -34.57 63.10
N GLU A 180 23.47 -33.77 63.72
CA GLU A 180 22.65 -32.76 63.03
C GLU A 180 23.52 -31.66 62.42
N ASP A 181 24.52 -31.16 63.16
CA ASP A 181 25.51 -30.20 62.65
C ASP A 181 26.36 -30.80 61.53
N GLN A 182 26.73 -32.09 61.63
CA GLN A 182 27.49 -32.77 60.59
C GLN A 182 26.67 -32.94 59.30
N MET A 183 25.37 -33.24 59.41
CA MET A 183 24.48 -33.30 58.25
C MET A 183 24.26 -31.93 57.61
N LEU A 184 24.10 -30.87 58.41
CA LEU A 184 23.96 -29.50 57.90
C LEU A 184 25.22 -29.02 57.18
N MET A 185 26.41 -29.34 57.71
CA MET A 185 27.69 -29.05 57.05
C MET A 185 27.83 -29.80 55.71
N GLN A 186 27.46 -31.08 55.65
CA GLN A 186 27.50 -31.83 54.38
C GLN A 186 26.51 -31.27 53.35
N ALA A 187 25.31 -30.88 53.78
CA ALA A 187 24.32 -30.26 52.90
C ALA A 187 24.80 -28.90 52.35
N ALA A 188 25.43 -28.07 53.20
CA ALA A 188 26.00 -26.79 52.78
C ALA A 188 27.15 -26.97 51.78
N ALA A 189 28.00 -27.99 51.96
CA ALA A 189 29.08 -28.31 51.03
C ALA A 189 28.57 -28.80 49.66
N GLN A 190 27.50 -29.59 49.63
CA GLN A 190 26.90 -30.02 48.35
C GLN A 190 26.26 -28.85 47.59
N LEU A 191 25.62 -27.92 48.31
CA LEU A 191 25.09 -26.70 47.71
C LEU A 191 26.21 -25.81 47.17
N SER A 192 27.34 -25.64 47.86
CA SER A 192 28.43 -24.81 47.33
C SER A 192 29.06 -25.39 46.05
N THR A 193 29.07 -26.72 45.86
CA THR A 193 29.60 -27.34 44.64
C THR A 193 28.67 -27.30 43.43
N SER A 194 27.35 -27.15 43.62
CA SER A 194 26.36 -27.14 42.53
C SER A 194 26.13 -25.77 41.91
N TRP A 195 26.44 -24.70 42.65
CA TRP A 195 26.42 -23.35 42.16
C TRP A 195 27.84 -22.99 41.72
N GLY A 196 28.16 -23.26 40.45
CA GLY A 196 29.44 -22.84 39.86
C GLY A 196 29.69 -21.34 40.05
N PRO A 197 30.95 -20.87 39.87
CA PRO A 197 31.29 -19.46 40.08
C PRO A 197 30.32 -18.56 39.29
N PRO A 198 29.86 -17.44 39.88
CA PRO A 198 28.95 -16.54 39.19
C PRO A 198 29.57 -16.13 37.85
N PRO A 199 28.79 -16.10 36.76
CA PRO A 199 29.31 -15.71 35.46
C PRO A 199 29.96 -14.32 35.57
N PRO A 200 31.10 -14.09 34.88
CA PRO A 200 31.76 -12.80 34.90
C PRO A 200 30.77 -11.71 34.48
N ALA A 201 30.78 -10.59 35.21
CA ALA A 201 29.93 -9.46 34.90
C ALA A 201 30.15 -9.03 33.44
N PRO A 202 29.07 -8.75 32.68
CA PRO A 202 29.21 -8.30 31.31
C PRO A 202 30.01 -6.99 31.28
N PRO A 203 30.90 -6.80 30.29
CA PRO A 203 31.68 -5.57 30.19
C PRO A 203 30.73 -4.37 30.03
N PRO A 204 31.06 -3.21 30.62
CA PRO A 204 30.27 -2.01 30.45
C PRO A 204 30.14 -1.67 28.96
N PRO A 205 28.97 -1.22 28.49
CA PRO A 205 28.77 -0.88 27.09
C PRO A 205 29.78 0.19 26.68
N ALA A 206 30.55 -0.10 25.63
CA ALA A 206 31.51 0.83 25.07
C ALA A 206 30.80 2.15 24.73
N GLN A 207 31.22 3.23 25.37
CA GLN A 207 30.76 4.58 25.08
C GLN A 207 31.12 4.89 23.63
N ARG A 208 30.12 4.93 22.75
CA ARG A 208 30.30 5.44 21.39
C ARG A 208 30.46 6.97 21.48
N PRO A 209 31.46 7.56 20.80
CA PRO A 209 31.54 9.01 20.68
C PRO A 209 30.40 9.48 19.77
N TRP A 210 29.56 10.35 20.29
CA TRP A 210 28.58 11.08 19.50
C TRP A 210 29.25 12.35 18.97
N ASP A 211 29.78 12.30 17.75
CA ASP A 211 30.13 13.51 17.01
C ASP A 211 28.85 14.10 16.42
N TYR A 212 28.32 15.12 17.10
CA TYR A 212 27.14 15.89 16.69
C TYR A 212 27.60 17.23 16.12
N HIS A 213 27.90 17.29 14.82
CA HIS A 213 27.96 18.54 14.07
C HIS A 213 26.72 18.63 13.17
N GLY A 214 25.83 19.56 13.49
CA GLY A 214 24.65 19.88 12.68
C GLY A 214 24.04 21.20 13.14
N GLN A 215 24.59 22.30 12.64
CA GLN A 215 24.05 23.64 12.78
C GLN A 215 22.67 23.72 12.12
N LEU A 216 21.66 24.16 12.87
CA LEU A 216 20.36 24.55 12.36
C LEU A 216 20.42 26.01 11.89
N ALA A 217 20.20 26.25 10.60
CA ALA A 217 19.90 27.57 10.07
C ALA A 217 18.39 27.87 10.24
N PRO A 218 18.00 29.12 10.58
CA PRO A 218 16.59 29.48 10.74
C PRO A 218 15.88 29.73 9.39
N PRO A 219 14.55 29.54 9.32
CA PRO A 219 13.78 29.79 8.11
C PRO A 219 13.54 31.29 7.92
N GLN A 220 13.82 31.80 6.73
CA GLN A 220 13.41 33.15 6.31
C GLN A 220 11.98 33.10 5.74
N THR A 221 11.18 34.06 6.17
CA THR A 221 9.87 34.43 5.65
C THR A 221 10.01 35.53 4.59
N ALA A 222 9.41 35.35 3.42
CA ALA A 222 8.94 36.40 2.49
C ALA A 222 8.14 35.66 1.39
N GLY A 223 7.00 36.10 0.89
CA GLY A 223 6.68 37.46 0.45
C GLY A 223 6.58 37.44 -1.09
N ALA A 224 5.50 38.00 -1.62
CA ALA A 224 4.97 37.79 -2.97
C ALA A 224 5.72 38.51 -4.13
N GLU A 225 5.23 38.22 -5.35
CA GLU A 225 5.23 39.05 -6.59
C GLU A 225 6.25 38.80 -7.72
N THR A 226 5.70 38.25 -8.82
CA THR A 226 5.70 38.65 -10.26
C THR A 226 6.97 38.94 -11.11
N HIS A 227 6.81 38.55 -12.40
CA HIS A 227 7.44 38.98 -13.66
C HIS A 227 8.79 38.37 -14.16
N ALA A 228 8.63 37.54 -15.20
CA ALA A 228 9.19 37.65 -16.57
C ALA A 228 10.71 37.79 -16.84
N ALA A 229 11.13 36.96 -17.81
CA ALA A 229 12.06 37.22 -18.93
C ALA A 229 13.48 36.59 -18.91
N LEU A 230 13.62 35.63 -19.85
CA LEU A 230 14.65 35.53 -20.89
C LEU A 230 16.04 34.90 -20.63
N HIS A 231 16.33 33.95 -21.53
CA HIS A 231 17.60 33.56 -22.16
C HIS A 231 18.81 33.15 -21.29
N ALA A 232 19.24 31.89 -21.43
CA ALA A 232 20.45 31.54 -22.19
C ALA A 232 20.73 30.03 -22.15
N SER A 233 20.95 29.46 -23.33
CA SER A 233 21.67 28.18 -23.55
C SER A 233 23.18 28.41 -23.29
N PRO A 234 24.00 27.37 -23.01
CA PRO A 234 24.63 26.69 -24.15
C PRO A 234 25.03 25.20 -23.98
N ALA A 235 25.24 24.58 -25.14
CA ALA A 235 26.31 23.66 -25.52
C ALA A 235 26.43 22.27 -24.83
N ALA A 236 25.92 21.28 -25.56
CA ALA A 236 26.62 20.10 -26.10
C ALA A 236 27.91 19.60 -25.40
N SER A 237 27.90 18.30 -25.07
CA SER A 237 29.04 17.41 -25.26
C SER A 237 28.54 15.98 -25.46
N VAL A 238 28.54 15.55 -26.72
CA VAL A 238 28.28 14.18 -27.17
C VAL A 238 29.60 13.42 -27.04
N ALA A 239 29.66 12.42 -26.17
CA ALA A 239 30.76 11.47 -26.12
C ALA A 239 30.42 10.24 -26.97
N VAL A 240 31.05 10.17 -28.14
CA VAL A 240 31.09 9.00 -29.02
C VAL A 240 32.11 8.01 -28.43
N VAL A 241 31.65 6.83 -28.01
CA VAL A 241 32.54 5.69 -27.74
C VAL A 241 32.45 4.73 -28.91
N THR A 242 33.58 4.53 -29.57
CA THR A 242 33.78 3.61 -30.69
C THR A 242 34.51 2.35 -30.23
N HIS A 243 34.20 1.26 -30.93
CA HIS A 243 35.02 0.06 -31.19
C HIS A 243 35.00 -1.10 -30.15
N PRO A 244 35.38 -2.33 -30.57
CA PRO A 244 34.60 -3.20 -31.46
C PRO A 244 34.58 -4.65 -30.92
N TYR A 245 33.51 -5.44 -31.16
CA TYR A 245 33.59 -6.87 -30.83
C TYR A 245 32.75 -7.74 -31.77
N GLN A 246 33.44 -8.48 -32.63
CA GLN A 246 33.05 -9.75 -33.26
C GLN A 246 34.31 -10.36 -33.91
N PRO A 247 34.37 -11.67 -34.24
CA PRO A 247 33.63 -12.81 -33.70
C PRO A 247 34.56 -14.03 -33.43
N VAL A 248 34.09 -15.03 -32.67
CA VAL A 248 34.62 -16.39 -32.73
C VAL A 248 33.46 -17.38 -32.78
N LEU A 249 33.32 -18.03 -33.94
CA LEU A 249 32.52 -19.24 -34.14
C LEU A 249 33.29 -20.45 -33.60
N PRO A 250 32.56 -21.46 -33.09
CA PRO A 250 32.92 -22.81 -33.49
C PRO A 250 31.74 -23.60 -34.07
N SER A 251 32.00 -24.05 -35.29
CA SER A 251 31.63 -25.31 -35.92
C SER A 251 30.99 -26.40 -35.05
N GLY A 252 29.85 -26.89 -35.53
CA GLY A 252 29.71 -28.30 -35.96
C GLY A 252 29.63 -29.37 -34.88
N GLY A 253 28.41 -29.85 -34.63
CA GLY A 253 28.18 -31.11 -33.92
C GLY A 253 26.71 -31.52 -33.96
N SER A 254 26.32 -32.30 -34.96
CA SER A 254 25.06 -33.05 -34.96
C SER A 254 25.13 -34.22 -33.98
N PRO A 255 24.05 -34.48 -33.23
CA PRO A 255 23.67 -35.86 -33.00
C PRO A 255 22.18 -36.11 -33.28
N SER A 256 21.99 -37.14 -34.11
CA SER A 256 20.93 -38.14 -34.16
C SER A 256 19.68 -37.93 -33.31
N GLY A 257 18.55 -37.99 -34.02
CA GLY A 257 17.21 -37.92 -33.48
C GLY A 257 16.91 -39.01 -32.46
N SER A 258 16.24 -38.57 -31.40
CA SER A 258 15.39 -39.38 -30.56
C SER A 258 14.04 -38.68 -30.53
N ALA A 259 12.98 -39.39 -30.93
CA ALA A 259 11.63 -38.85 -30.97
C ALA A 259 11.20 -38.36 -29.57
N PRO A 260 10.55 -37.19 -29.46
CA PRO A 260 10.03 -36.72 -28.18
C PRO A 260 8.89 -37.65 -27.70
N PRO A 261 8.77 -37.90 -26.38
CA PRO A 261 7.64 -38.62 -25.83
C PRO A 261 6.33 -37.86 -26.09
N PRO A 262 5.18 -38.56 -26.18
CA PRO A 262 3.89 -37.92 -26.38
C PRO A 262 3.57 -36.96 -25.22
N PRO A 263 2.86 -35.84 -25.48
CA PRO A 263 2.49 -34.90 -24.44
C PRO A 263 1.58 -35.56 -23.40
N PRO A 264 1.70 -35.19 -22.11
CA PRO A 264 0.79 -35.66 -21.08
C PRO A 264 -0.65 -35.21 -21.38
N PRO A 265 -1.67 -35.97 -20.94
CA PRO A 265 -3.06 -35.59 -21.12
C PRO A 265 -3.33 -34.22 -20.47
N PRO A 266 -4.27 -33.42 -21.01
CA PRO A 266 -4.53 -32.07 -20.53
C PRO A 266 -4.95 -32.12 -19.07
N GLN A 267 -4.09 -31.62 -18.18
CA GLN A 267 -4.50 -31.31 -16.82
C GLN A 267 -5.53 -30.18 -16.91
N MET A 268 -6.69 -30.38 -16.29
CA MET A 268 -7.69 -29.34 -16.10
C MET A 268 -7.04 -28.17 -15.34
N GLN A 269 -6.58 -27.16 -16.07
CA GLN A 269 -6.22 -25.88 -15.50
C GLN A 269 -7.50 -25.24 -14.98
N MET A 270 -7.63 -25.18 -13.65
CA MET A 270 -8.55 -24.26 -13.02
C MET A 270 -8.11 -22.84 -13.39
N MET A 271 -8.83 -22.23 -14.31
CA MET A 271 -8.65 -20.82 -14.68
C MET A 271 -8.92 -19.97 -13.44
N HIS A 272 -7.84 -19.49 -12.81
CA HIS A 272 -7.93 -18.35 -11.92
C HIS A 272 -8.09 -17.10 -12.78
N ALA A 273 -9.28 -16.51 -12.73
CA ALA A 273 -9.57 -15.25 -13.39
C ALA A 273 -8.64 -14.15 -12.86
N VAL A 274 -7.83 -13.59 -13.74
CA VAL A 274 -7.07 -12.36 -13.50
C VAL A 274 -8.05 -11.19 -13.66
N PRO A 275 -8.31 -10.38 -12.62
CA PRO A 275 -9.16 -9.21 -12.78
C PRO A 275 -8.38 -8.09 -13.49
N HIS A 276 -8.87 -7.68 -14.66
CA HIS A 276 -8.48 -6.44 -15.33
C HIS A 276 -9.08 -5.23 -14.60
N PRO A 277 -8.34 -4.11 -14.47
CA PRO A 277 -8.84 -2.91 -13.82
C PRO A 277 -9.63 -2.07 -14.83
N TYR A 278 -10.96 -2.05 -14.72
CA TYR A 278 -11.76 -0.97 -15.27
C TYR A 278 -12.18 -0.02 -14.15
N ALA A 279 -11.79 1.24 -14.33
CA ALA A 279 -12.17 2.37 -13.49
C ALA A 279 -13.69 2.47 -13.39
N SER A 280 -14.19 2.48 -12.17
CA SER A 280 -15.57 2.88 -11.86
C SER A 280 -15.58 4.24 -11.17
N PRO A 281 -16.59 5.08 -11.43
CA PRO A 281 -16.62 6.47 -10.96
C PRO A 281 -16.84 6.56 -9.45
N SER A 282 -16.10 7.47 -8.84
CA SER A 282 -16.11 7.78 -7.41
C SER A 282 -17.51 8.23 -6.96
N PRO A 283 -18.12 7.63 -5.91
CA PRO A 283 -19.31 8.21 -5.30
C PRO A 283 -18.92 9.39 -4.41
N ALA A 284 -19.80 10.40 -4.41
CA ALA A 284 -19.68 11.66 -3.70
C ALA A 284 -19.37 11.49 -2.19
N ALA A 285 -18.49 12.36 -1.69
CA ALA A 285 -18.07 12.42 -0.30
C ALA A 285 -19.24 12.77 0.64
N PRO A 286 -19.34 12.16 1.83
CA PRO A 286 -20.23 12.62 2.89
C PRO A 286 -19.69 13.89 3.59
N PRO A 287 -20.56 14.67 4.25
CA PRO A 287 -20.24 16.01 4.73
C PRO A 287 -19.33 16.00 5.97
N GLU A 288 -18.56 17.08 6.08
CA GLU A 288 -17.67 17.45 7.18
C GLU A 288 -18.23 17.12 8.58
N MET A 289 -17.57 16.20 9.27
CA MET A 289 -17.64 16.11 10.73
C MET A 289 -16.38 16.72 11.33
N LEU A 290 -16.55 17.98 11.76
CA LEU A 290 -15.92 18.67 12.90
C LEU A 290 -14.59 18.10 13.40
N ALA A 291 -13.53 18.86 13.11
CA ALA A 291 -12.23 18.77 13.74
C ALA A 291 -12.35 18.79 15.28
N ALA A 292 -11.85 17.73 15.92
CA ALA A 292 -11.53 17.76 17.34
C ALA A 292 -10.19 18.48 17.55
N PRO A 293 -10.05 19.36 18.57
CA PRO A 293 -8.80 20.07 18.81
C PRO A 293 -7.73 19.11 19.33
N TYR A 294 -6.63 19.01 18.59
CA TYR A 294 -5.37 18.45 19.08
C TYR A 294 -4.82 19.35 20.21
N GLY A 295 -4.92 18.88 21.44
CA GLY A 295 -4.47 19.61 22.62
C GLY A 295 -4.27 18.70 23.83
N ALA A 296 -3.47 17.66 23.70
CA ALA A 296 -2.95 16.91 24.85
C ALA A 296 -1.44 17.13 24.91
N ALA A 297 -1.04 18.17 25.64
CA ALA A 297 0.35 18.42 25.97
C ALA A 297 0.93 17.20 26.69
N ALA A 298 2.02 16.65 26.14
CA ALA A 298 2.86 15.70 26.84
C ALA A 298 3.42 16.37 28.12
N PRO A 299 3.47 15.68 29.26
CA PRO A 299 4.14 16.22 30.43
C PRO A 299 5.65 16.34 30.13
N PRO A 300 6.32 17.44 30.53
CA PRO A 300 7.75 17.60 30.31
C PRO A 300 8.51 16.52 31.07
N ALA A 301 9.16 15.63 30.31
CA ALA A 301 10.25 14.83 30.83
C ALA A 301 11.47 15.74 31.04
N HIS A 302 12.22 15.49 32.12
CA HIS A 302 13.45 16.16 32.54
C HIS A 302 13.31 17.36 33.50
N ALA A 303 13.05 17.04 34.76
CA ALA A 303 13.73 17.70 35.87
C ALA A 303 14.37 16.60 36.74
N GLN A 304 15.64 16.26 36.45
CA GLN A 304 16.47 15.49 37.39
C GLN A 304 16.84 16.41 38.56
N ALA A 305 15.92 16.55 39.50
CA ALA A 305 16.23 17.11 40.80
C ALA A 305 16.91 16.01 41.63
N SER A 306 18.23 16.06 41.69
CA SER A 306 19.06 15.34 42.66
C SER A 306 18.81 15.91 44.07
N GLY A 307 17.64 15.57 44.64
CA GLY A 307 17.25 15.86 46.01
C GLY A 307 17.04 14.56 46.76
N SER A 308 18.04 14.14 47.53
CA SER A 308 18.00 12.98 48.44
C SER A 308 17.06 13.25 49.61
N GLY A 309 15.74 13.15 49.40
CA GLY A 309 14.76 13.40 50.46
C GLY A 309 13.32 13.02 50.16
N ALA A 310 13.03 12.37 49.03
CA ALA A 310 11.67 11.94 48.72
C ALA A 310 11.24 10.78 49.66
N SER A 311 10.36 11.10 50.61
CA SER A 311 9.82 10.14 51.58
C SER A 311 9.19 8.95 50.86
N SER A 312 9.30 7.75 51.43
CA SER A 312 8.80 6.49 50.85
C SER A 312 7.37 6.61 50.27
N ARG A 313 6.53 7.44 50.93
CA ARG A 313 5.15 7.73 50.52
C ARG A 313 5.01 8.35 49.13
N THR A 314 5.92 9.24 48.73
CA THR A 314 5.91 9.85 47.38
C THR A 314 6.29 8.86 46.28
N ARG A 315 7.17 7.90 46.57
CA ARG A 315 7.52 6.83 45.62
C ARG A 315 6.36 5.86 45.38
N HIS A 316 5.59 5.52 46.41
CA HIS A 316 4.40 4.67 46.27
C HIS A 316 3.32 5.35 45.41
N LEU A 317 3.02 6.63 45.64
CA LEU A 317 2.04 7.37 44.84
C LEU A 317 2.44 7.49 43.36
N ALA A 318 3.73 7.69 43.07
CA ALA A 318 4.24 7.68 41.70
C ALA A 318 4.21 6.30 41.02
N GLY A 319 4.18 5.22 41.81
CA GLY A 319 3.96 3.85 41.32
C GLY A 319 2.52 3.67 40.85
N PHE A 320 1.54 3.99 41.71
CA PHE A 320 0.11 3.90 41.39
C PHE A 320 -0.30 4.76 40.19
N ALA A 321 0.24 5.97 40.06
CA ALA A 321 -0.03 6.83 38.91
C ALA A 321 0.46 6.21 37.59
N ARG A 322 1.63 5.56 37.60
CA ARG A 322 2.17 4.86 36.43
C ARG A 322 1.37 3.61 36.08
N GLU A 323 0.98 2.83 37.07
CA GLU A 323 0.16 1.63 36.86
C GLU A 323 -1.21 1.98 36.28
N ARG A 324 -1.87 3.01 36.81
CA ARG A 324 -3.14 3.52 36.27
C ARG A 324 -3.01 4.09 34.86
N ALA A 325 -1.89 4.74 34.55
CA ALA A 325 -1.62 5.22 33.19
C ALA A 325 -1.44 4.05 32.19
N LEU A 326 -0.74 2.98 32.59
CA LEU A 326 -0.59 1.78 31.77
C LEU A 326 -1.91 1.05 31.57
N GLU A 327 -2.74 0.95 32.62
CA GLU A 327 -4.07 0.36 32.54
C GLU A 327 -4.98 1.15 31.58
N ASN A 328 -4.99 2.49 31.68
CA ASN A 328 -5.71 3.35 30.76
C ASN A 328 -5.21 3.19 29.31
N ALA A 329 -3.90 3.06 29.11
CA ALA A 329 -3.33 2.82 27.77
C ALA A 329 -3.78 1.47 27.18
N ARG A 330 -3.83 0.41 28.00
CA ARG A 330 -4.35 -0.91 27.59
C ARG A 330 -5.83 -0.83 27.23
N LEU A 331 -6.65 -0.14 28.03
CA LEU A 331 -8.07 0.06 27.74
C LEU A 331 -8.28 0.82 26.43
N GLN A 332 -7.51 1.89 26.18
CA GLN A 332 -7.56 2.62 24.91
C GLN A 332 -7.16 1.74 23.73
N GLN A 333 -6.11 0.92 23.88
CA GLN A 333 -5.70 0.00 22.83
C GLN A 333 -6.79 -1.05 22.54
N GLN A 334 -7.43 -1.59 23.57
CA GLN A 334 -8.54 -2.54 23.43
C GLN A 334 -9.76 -1.90 22.74
N GLN A 335 -10.08 -0.65 23.06
CA GLN A 335 -11.15 0.10 22.40
C GLN A 335 -10.86 0.34 20.92
N ARG A 336 -9.62 0.74 20.56
CA ARG A 336 -9.21 0.89 19.15
C ARG A 336 -9.28 -0.42 18.38
N TRP A 337 -8.83 -1.51 19.01
CA TRP A 337 -8.92 -2.85 18.41
C TRP A 337 -10.39 -3.24 18.15
N ALA A 338 -11.27 -3.04 19.13
CA ALA A 338 -12.70 -3.31 18.98
C ALA A 338 -13.35 -2.43 17.89
N GLN A 339 -12.95 -1.16 17.77
CA GLN A 339 -13.41 -0.27 16.70
C GLN A 339 -12.97 -0.75 15.32
N ASN A 340 -11.70 -1.13 15.17
CA ASN A 340 -11.18 -1.68 13.91
C ASN A 340 -11.91 -2.98 13.51
N GLN A 341 -12.22 -3.86 14.48
CA GLN A 341 -13.01 -5.06 14.22
C GLN A 341 -14.41 -4.73 13.68
N ARG A 342 -15.08 -3.70 14.23
CA ARG A 342 -16.39 -3.25 13.72
C ARG A 342 -16.30 -2.74 12.28
N VAL A 343 -15.25 -1.98 11.95
CA VAL A 343 -15.03 -1.47 10.58
C VAL A 343 -14.82 -2.63 9.59
N LEU A 344 -14.02 -3.63 9.95
CA LEU A 344 -13.78 -4.81 9.11
C LEU A 344 -15.06 -5.62 8.87
N VAL A 345 -15.88 -5.82 9.91
CA VAL A 345 -17.18 -6.50 9.77
C VAL A 345 -18.11 -5.72 8.86
N ALA A 346 -18.20 -4.40 9.01
CA ALA A 346 -19.02 -3.54 8.15
C ALA A 346 -18.56 -3.59 6.68
N TYR A 347 -17.24 -3.53 6.44
CA TYR A 347 -16.68 -3.64 5.10
C TYR A 347 -17.00 -4.98 4.45
N ARG A 348 -16.86 -6.09 5.21
CA ARG A 348 -17.23 -7.42 4.71
C ARG A 348 -18.71 -7.52 4.35
N GLN A 349 -19.59 -6.96 5.18
CA GLN A 349 -21.03 -6.93 4.89
C GLN A 349 -21.34 -6.12 3.61
N GLN A 350 -20.67 -4.98 3.41
CA GLN A 350 -20.82 -4.18 2.19
C GLN A 350 -20.33 -4.92 0.95
N HIS A 351 -19.17 -5.59 1.05
CA HIS A 351 -18.64 -6.42 -0.02
C HIS A 351 -19.59 -7.56 -0.38
N ASP A 352 -20.08 -8.30 0.61
CA ASP A 352 -21.01 -9.42 0.40
C ASP A 352 -22.33 -8.94 -0.22
N ALA A 353 -22.84 -7.76 0.20
CA ALA A 353 -24.01 -7.13 -0.39
C ALA A 353 -23.76 -6.68 -1.84
N ALA A 354 -22.59 -6.14 -2.16
CA ALA A 354 -22.21 -5.78 -3.53
C ALA A 354 -22.14 -7.02 -4.43
N MET A 355 -21.52 -8.11 -3.95
CA MET A 355 -21.46 -9.37 -4.68
C MET A 355 -22.85 -10.01 -4.86
N ALA A 356 -23.75 -9.87 -3.90
CA ALA A 356 -25.13 -10.30 -4.04
C ALA A 356 -25.87 -9.53 -5.16
N ARG A 357 -25.65 -8.21 -5.30
CA ARG A 357 -26.23 -7.40 -6.39
C ARG A 357 -25.72 -7.84 -7.76
N VAL A 358 -24.42 -8.13 -7.88
CA VAL A 358 -23.84 -8.65 -9.13
C VAL A 358 -24.45 -10.00 -9.51
N ARG A 359 -24.78 -10.85 -8.53
CA ARG A 359 -25.48 -12.13 -8.78
C ARG A 359 -26.94 -11.94 -9.21
N GLN A 360 -27.64 -10.96 -8.64
CA GLN A 360 -29.04 -10.66 -8.99
C GLN A 360 -29.18 -9.95 -10.34
N HIS A 361 -28.19 -9.13 -10.70
CA HIS A 361 -28.11 -8.43 -11.97
C HIS A 361 -26.81 -8.82 -12.66
N PRO A 362 -26.73 -10.06 -13.20
CA PRO A 362 -25.60 -10.41 -14.02
C PRO A 362 -25.49 -9.34 -15.12
N PRO A 363 -24.28 -8.80 -15.37
CA PRO A 363 -24.12 -7.81 -16.41
C PRO A 363 -24.75 -8.38 -17.67
N GLN A 364 -25.73 -7.66 -18.23
CA GLN A 364 -26.33 -8.08 -19.48
C GLN A 364 -25.17 -8.24 -20.43
N GLN A 365 -24.98 -9.47 -20.91
CA GLN A 365 -24.02 -9.73 -21.95
C GLN A 365 -24.51 -8.91 -23.13
N HIS A 366 -24.00 -7.69 -23.27
CA HIS A 366 -24.06 -6.98 -24.52
C HIS A 366 -23.36 -7.93 -25.48
N SER A 367 -24.18 -8.63 -26.25
CA SER A 367 -23.74 -9.39 -27.40
C SER A 367 -23.04 -8.37 -28.27
N TYR A 368 -21.72 -8.27 -28.09
CA TYR A 368 -20.87 -7.57 -29.03
C TYR A 368 -21.25 -8.17 -30.40
N PRO A 369 -21.67 -7.33 -31.37
CA PRO A 369 -21.93 -7.84 -32.70
C PRO A 369 -20.68 -8.62 -33.10
N GLN A 370 -20.86 -9.92 -33.36
CA GLN A 370 -19.76 -10.76 -33.81
C GLN A 370 -19.16 -10.04 -35.01
N ALA A 371 -17.89 -9.66 -34.89
CA ALA A 371 -17.16 -9.06 -35.99
C ALA A 371 -17.37 -9.98 -37.19
N ALA A 372 -17.91 -9.41 -38.28
CA ALA A 372 -18.15 -10.17 -39.49
C ALA A 372 -16.86 -10.89 -39.87
N PRO A 373 -16.93 -12.19 -40.22
CA PRO A 373 -15.74 -12.94 -40.60
C PRO A 373 -15.02 -12.19 -41.73
N PRO A 374 -13.68 -12.05 -41.65
CA PRO A 374 -12.92 -11.32 -42.66
C PRO A 374 -13.16 -11.96 -44.03
N GLY A 375 -13.77 -11.22 -44.95
CA GLY A 375 -13.97 -11.63 -46.34
C GLY A 375 -15.40 -11.55 -46.89
N GLN A 376 -16.42 -11.16 -46.11
CA GLN A 376 -17.73 -10.88 -46.72
C GLN A 376 -17.79 -9.46 -47.32
N PRO A 377 -18.17 -9.32 -48.60
CA PRO A 377 -18.43 -8.02 -49.20
C PRO A 377 -19.63 -7.36 -48.51
N TRP A 378 -19.49 -6.07 -48.19
CA TRP A 378 -20.57 -5.28 -47.62
C TRP A 378 -21.78 -5.29 -48.55
N PRO A 379 -23.01 -5.43 -48.02
CA PRO A 379 -24.21 -5.40 -48.85
C PRO A 379 -24.27 -4.06 -49.58
N SER A 380 -24.27 -4.13 -50.91
CA SER A 380 -24.41 -2.96 -51.77
C SER A 380 -25.84 -2.42 -51.62
N THR A 381 -25.96 -1.23 -51.06
CA THR A 381 -27.21 -0.45 -51.00
C THR A 381 -27.46 0.30 -52.29
#